data_AF-A0A8T6YH38-F1
#
_entry.id   AF-A0A8T6YH38-F1
#
_cell.length_a   1.000
_cell.length_b   1.000
_cell.length_c   1.000
_cell.angle_alpha   90.00
_cell.angle_beta   90.00
_cell.angle_gamma   90.00
#
_symmetry.space_group_name_H-M   'P 1'
#
loop_
_entity.id
_entity.type
_entity.pdbx_description
1 polymer ?
#
loop_
_entity_poly.entity_id
_entity_poly.type
_entity_poly.pdbx_seq_one_letter_code
_entity_poly.pdbx_strand_id
1 'polypeptide(L)' 'MAHKTLTISEEAYEALAELKKEGESFTELIKRITSPLRKKNGVHPSK' A
#
# COMPACT_ATOMS: atom_id res chain seq x y z
N MET A 1 -15.45 -6.96 -3.13
CA MET A 1 -15.38 -5.59 -2.58
C MET A 1 -15.33 -4.63 -3.75
N ALA A 2 -15.73 -3.36 -3.60
CA ALA A 2 -15.56 -2.40 -4.67
C ALA A 2 -14.07 -2.29 -5.04
N HIS A 3 -13.74 -2.50 -6.31
CA HIS A 3 -12.38 -2.33 -6.82
C HIS A 3 -12.28 -0.97 -7.49
N LYS A 4 -11.14 -0.30 -7.28
CA LYS A 4 -10.79 0.93 -7.99
C LYS A 4 -9.52 0.65 -8.80
N THR A 5 -9.46 1.22 -10.00
CA THR A 5 -8.27 1.17 -10.84
C THR A 5 -7.51 2.49 -10.70
N LEU A 6 -6.19 2.43 -10.62
CA LEU A 6 -5.30 3.58 -10.62
C LEU A 6 -4.30 3.40 -11.76
N THR A 7 -4.15 4.42 -12.59
CA THR A 7 -3.10 4.49 -13.61
C THR A 7 -1.89 5.20 -13.01
N ILE A 8 -0.70 4.65 -13.25
CA ILE A 8 0.59 5.18 -12.79
C ILE A 8 1.59 5.17 -13.95
N SER A 9 2.69 5.90 -13.82
CA SER A 9 3.80 5.78 -14.77
C SER A 9 4.40 4.38 -14.73
N GLU A 10 5.06 3.98 -15.81
CA GLU A 10 5.80 2.73 -15.91
C GLU A 10 6.89 2.63 -14.82
N GLU A 11 7.66 3.71 -14.63
CA GLU A 11 8.66 3.82 -13.56
C GLU A 11 8.08 3.53 -12.17
N ALA A 12 6.88 4.05 -11.87
CA ALA A 12 6.23 3.79 -10.59
C ALA A 12 5.76 2.34 -10.46
N TYR A 13 5.35 1.71 -11.56
CA TYR A 13 4.99 0.29 -11.58
C TYR A 13 6.22 -0.58 -11.32
N GLU A 14 7.34 -0.30 -11.97
CA GLU A 14 8.60 -1.03 -11.77
C GLU A 14 9.09 -0.91 -10.33
N ALA A 15 9.09 0.29 -9.76
CA ALA A 15 9.44 0.52 -8.36
C ALA A 15 8.55 -0.29 -7.40
N LEU A 16 7.25 -0.44 -7.70
CA LEU A 16 6.36 -1.30 -6.92
C LEU A 16 6.67 -2.79 -7.13
N ALA A 17 7.00 -3.20 -8.35
CA ALA A 17 7.31 -4.59 -8.67
C ALA A 17 8.59 -5.07 -7.94
N GLU A 18 9.62 -4.21 -7.83
CA GLU A 18 10.84 -4.51 -7.09
C GLU A 18 10.61 -4.65 -5.58
N LEU A 19 9.64 -3.92 -5.02
CA LEU A 19 9.28 -3.98 -3.60
C LEU A 19 8.37 -5.16 -3.23
N LYS A 20 7.86 -5.89 -4.23
CA LYS A 20 6.90 -6.97 -4.07
C LYS A 20 7.61 -8.25 -3.60
N LYS A 21 7.06 -8.87 -2.56
CA LYS A 21 7.56 -10.17 -2.07
C LYS A 21 7.04 -11.32 -2.92
N GLU A 22 7.69 -12.47 -2.83
CA GLU A 22 7.23 -13.69 -3.50
C GLU A 22 5.78 -14.02 -3.09
N GLY A 23 4.90 -14.22 -4.07
CA GLY A 23 3.48 -14.49 -3.87
C GLY A 23 2.62 -13.28 -3.43
N GLU A 24 3.20 -12.09 -3.19
CA GLU A 24 2.45 -10.90 -2.73
C GLU A 24 1.70 -10.23 -3.89
N SER A 25 0.47 -9.79 -3.67
CA SER A 25 -0.27 -8.97 -4.64
C SER A 25 0.09 -7.48 -4.52
N PHE A 26 -0.09 -6.70 -5.59
CA PHE A 26 0.06 -5.23 -5.51
C PHE A 26 -0.87 -4.60 -4.48
N THR A 27 -2.07 -5.18 -4.28
CA THR A 27 -3.00 -4.72 -3.24
C THR A 27 -2.41 -4.88 -1.84
N GLU A 28 -1.73 -6.00 -1.58
CA GLU A 28 -1.08 -6.25 -0.28
C GLU A 28 0.15 -5.37 -0.08
N LEU A 29 0.98 -5.21 -1.12
CA LEU A 29 2.12 -4.29 -1.11
C LEU A 29 1.67 -2.87 -0.75
N ILE A 30 0.66 -2.33 -1.46
CA ILE A 30 0.14 -0.97 -1.23
C ILE A 30 -0.36 -0.86 0.22
N LYS A 31 -1.12 -1.84 0.72
CA LYS A 31 -1.59 -1.84 2.11
C LYS A 31 -0.42 -1.89 3.11
N ARG A 32 0.61 -2.69 2.84
CA ARG A 32 1.80 -2.85 3.70
C ARG A 32 2.58 -1.55 3.82
N ILE A 33 2.85 -0.87 2.71
CA ILE A 33 3.66 0.37 2.70
C ILE A 33 2.86 1.59 3.18
N THR A 34 1.53 1.57 3.07
CA THR A 34 0.66 2.67 3.53
C THR A 34 0.11 2.48 4.94
N SER A 35 0.15 1.26 5.50
CA SER A 35 -0.26 0.97 6.88
C SER A 35 0.43 1.83 7.94
N PRO A 36 1.75 2.12 7.86
CA PRO A 36 2.44 3.01 8.80
C PRO A 36 1.88 4.44 8.80
N LEU A 37 1.42 4.93 7.63
CA LEU A 37 0.86 6.27 7.48
C LEU A 37 -0.53 6.38 8.15
N ARG A 38 -1.28 5.28 8.24
CA ARG A 38 -2.56 5.24 8.97
C ARG A 38 -2.39 5.29 10.47
N LYS A 39 -1.39 4.61 11.05
CA LYS A 39 -1.17 4.59 12.51
C LYS A 39 -0.78 5.96 13.06
N LYS A 40 -0.10 6.80 12.27
CA LYS A 40 0.32 8.14 12.71
C LYS A 40 -0.84 9.14 12.85
N ASN A 41 -2.01 8.83 12.28
CA ASN A 41 -3.16 9.74 12.25
C ASN A 41 -4.37 9.24 13.07
N GLY A 42 -4.21 8.26 13.97
CA GLY A 42 -5.30 7.91 14.88
C GLY A 42 -5.01 6.74 15.81
N VAL A 43 -4.46 7.02 17.00
CA VAL A 43 -5.01 6.54 18.27
C VAL A 43 -4.64 7.59 19.34
N HIS A 44 -5.61 8.40 19.73
CA HIS A 44 -5.64 8.97 21.07
C HIS A 44 -5.93 7.79 22.01
N PRO A 45 -5.03 7.40 22.95
CA PRO A 45 -5.41 6.45 23.96
C PRO A 45 -6.35 7.18 24.92
N SER A 46 -7.66 7.01 24.73
CA SER A 46 -8.62 7.33 25.77
C SER A 46 -8.29 6.45 26.99
N LYS A 47 -7.68 7.08 28.00
CA LYS A 47 -7.72 6.59 29.38
C LYS A 47 -9.10 6.85 29.97
#